data_AF-A0A9Q3HQK7-F1
#
_entry.id   AF-A0A9Q3HQK7-F1
#
_cell.length_a   1.000
_cell.length_b   1.000
_cell.length_c   1.000
_cell.angle_alpha   90.00
_cell.angle_beta   90.00
_cell.angle_gamma   90.00
#
_symmetry.space_group_name_H-M   'P 1'
#
loop_
_entity.id
_entity.type
_entity.pdbx_description
1 polymer ?
#
loop_
_entity_poly.entity_id
_entity_poly.type
_entity_poly.pdbx_seq_one_letter_code
_entity_poly.pdbx_strand_id
1 'polypeptide(L)'
;MPERKQSHRKEIWNYNPNPGTKSPCKIAHMHWVTALPPGGDTSYNACLVLVDIYSKTQMFLPCHKDDTAMDTAIIIWNKAISHTGLFQNIIIDRDPKLTSELWTNLHNFFGTKLSCSLAYHPQTNALAERMIQTLEDMIRRFCAYGL
;
A
#
# COMPACT_ATOMS: atom_id res chain seq x y z
N MET A 1 -23.61 -23.05 39.13
CA MET A 1 -22.81 -21.88 38.72
C MET A 1 -21.36 -22.32 38.58
N PRO A 2 -20.69 -22.11 37.43
CA PRO A 2 -19.24 -22.25 37.36
C PRO A 2 -18.53 -20.95 37.00
N GLU A 3 -17.29 -20.87 37.47
CA GLU A 3 -16.40 -19.72 37.61
C GLU A 3 -15.98 -19.06 36.29
N ARG A 4 -15.85 -17.72 36.33
CA ARG A 4 -15.16 -16.93 35.31
C ARG A 4 -13.64 -17.10 35.47
N LYS A 5 -13.01 -17.78 34.51
CA LYS A 5 -11.56 -17.64 34.28
C LYS A 5 -11.28 -16.29 33.65
N GLN A 6 -10.45 -15.49 34.33
CA GLN A 6 -9.97 -14.21 33.85
C GLN A 6 -8.59 -14.37 33.22
N SER A 7 -8.34 -13.54 32.19
CA SER A 7 -7.04 -13.15 31.62
C SER A 7 -6.40 -14.07 30.57
N HIS A 8 -6.36 -13.58 29.33
CA HIS A 8 -5.15 -13.00 28.73
C HIS A 8 -5.60 -12.12 27.54
N ARG A 9 -6.12 -10.92 27.84
CA ARG A 9 -6.41 -9.92 26.80
C ARG A 9 -5.07 -9.30 26.41
N LYS A 10 -4.45 -9.80 25.34
CA LYS A 10 -3.28 -9.15 24.71
C LYS A 10 -3.64 -7.68 24.52
N GLU A 11 -2.78 -6.79 25.00
CA GLU A 11 -2.92 -5.34 24.88
C GLU A 11 -3.12 -4.98 23.41
N ILE A 12 -4.39 -4.76 23.05
CA ILE A 12 -4.79 -4.20 21.78
C ILE A 12 -4.45 -2.72 21.92
N TRP A 13 -3.44 -2.25 21.19
CA TRP A 13 -2.98 -0.86 21.12
C TRP A 13 -4.12 0.15 21.33
N ASN A 14 -4.27 0.66 22.56
CA ASN A 14 -5.21 1.73 22.88
C ASN A 14 -4.57 3.06 22.50
N TYR A 15 -4.66 3.42 21.21
CA TYR A 15 -4.33 4.76 20.75
C TYR A 15 -5.63 5.54 20.49
N ASN A 16 -5.83 6.62 21.25
CA ASN A 16 -6.99 7.51 21.12
C ASN A 16 -6.63 8.63 20.12
N PRO A 17 -7.28 8.73 18.94
CA PRO A 17 -6.89 9.70 17.93
C PRO A 17 -7.31 11.13 18.32
N ASN A 18 -6.37 12.07 18.20
CA ASN A 18 -6.63 13.49 18.39
C ASN A 18 -7.32 14.06 17.12
N PRO A 19 -8.47 14.74 17.22
CA PRO A 19 -9.17 15.29 16.07
C PRO A 19 -8.46 16.57 15.62
N GLY A 20 -7.56 16.47 14.64
CA GLY A 20 -6.96 17.67 14.02
C GLY A 20 -5.56 17.54 13.43
N THR A 21 -4.89 16.39 13.52
CA THR A 21 -3.60 16.19 12.87
C THR A 21 -3.77 15.24 11.68
N LYS A 22 -3.38 15.68 10.47
CA LYS A 22 -3.13 14.77 9.35
C LYS A 22 -2.01 13.82 9.79
N SER A 23 -2.39 12.68 10.35
CA SER A 23 -1.46 11.69 10.83
C SER A 23 -0.63 11.18 9.65
N PRO A 24 0.68 10.90 9.83
CA PRO A 24 1.47 10.28 8.78
C PRO A 24 0.81 8.98 8.36
N CYS A 25 0.86 8.69 7.07
CA CYS A 25 0.27 7.50 6.47
C CYS A 25 0.81 6.25 7.19
N LYS A 26 -0.05 5.53 7.92
CA LYS A 26 0.41 4.50 8.87
C LYS A 26 0.58 3.14 8.22
N ILE A 27 -0.30 2.79 7.28
CA ILE A 27 -0.32 1.48 6.62
C ILE A 27 -0.69 1.68 5.14
N ALA A 28 0.27 1.50 4.24
CA ALA A 28 0.02 1.52 2.80
C ALA A 28 -0.08 0.09 2.27
N HIS A 29 -1.20 -0.25 1.61
CA HIS A 29 -1.28 -1.43 0.77
C HIS A 29 -0.87 -1.07 -0.65
N MET A 30 -0.01 -1.88 -1.25
CA MET A 30 0.52 -1.63 -2.59
C MET A 30 0.13 -2.76 -3.54
N HIS A 31 -0.38 -2.39 -4.72
CA HIS A 31 -0.81 -3.34 -5.75
C HIS A 31 -0.49 -2.84 -7.16
N TRP A 32 -0.05 -3.75 -8.04
CA TRP A 32 0.18 -3.44 -9.44
C TRP A 32 -1.02 -3.79 -10.31
N VAL A 33 -1.51 -2.78 -11.03
CA VAL A 33 -2.40 -2.98 -12.17
C VAL A 33 -1.54 -2.97 -13.42
N THR A 34 -1.34 -4.12 -14.03
CA THR A 34 -0.53 -4.30 -15.24
C THR A 34 -1.38 -4.61 -16.47
N ALA A 35 -0.72 -4.66 -17.63
CA ALA A 35 -1.33 -4.93 -18.93
C ALA A 35 -2.41 -3.89 -19.30
N LEU A 36 -2.15 -2.63 -18.96
CA LEU A 36 -2.95 -1.50 -19.41
C LEU A 36 -2.51 -1.11 -20.83
N PRO A 37 -3.43 -0.63 -21.69
CA PRO A 37 -3.03 -0.03 -22.96
C PRO A 37 -2.06 1.13 -22.69
N PRO A 38 -0.97 1.27 -23.49
CA PRO A 38 -0.04 2.38 -23.34
C PRO A 38 -0.76 3.73 -23.45
N GLY A 39 -0.55 4.60 -22.47
CA GLY A 39 -1.24 5.89 -22.39
C GLY A 39 -0.32 7.07 -22.09
N GLY A 40 -0.70 8.24 -22.63
CA GLY A 40 0.02 9.51 -22.48
C GLY A 40 1.36 9.57 -23.23
N ASP A 41 2.06 10.69 -23.10
CA ASP A 41 3.32 10.95 -23.83
C ASP A 41 4.44 9.96 -23.46
N THR A 42 4.43 9.45 -22.22
CA THR A 42 5.42 8.47 -21.72
C THR A 42 5.01 7.02 -21.96
N SER A 43 3.85 6.76 -22.56
CA SER A 43 3.36 5.41 -22.90
C SER A 43 3.33 4.45 -21.69
N TYR A 44 2.85 4.92 -20.53
CA TYR A 44 2.72 4.08 -19.34
C TYR A 44 1.74 2.94 -19.60
N ASN A 45 2.11 1.72 -19.20
CA ASN A 45 1.33 0.49 -19.42
C ASN A 45 1.02 -0.27 -18.12
N ALA A 46 1.35 0.33 -16.98
CA ALA A 46 1.02 -0.16 -15.65
C ALA A 46 0.73 1.01 -14.69
N CYS A 47 0.08 0.69 -13.57
CA CYS A 47 -0.18 1.62 -12.48
C CYS A 47 0.10 0.91 -11.15
N LEU A 48 0.92 1.53 -10.32
CA LEU A 48 1.11 1.13 -8.94
C LEU A 48 0.10 1.89 -8.08
N VAL A 49 -0.80 1.14 -7.45
CA VAL A 49 -1.84 1.67 -6.58
C VAL A 49 -1.35 1.57 -5.14
N LEU A 50 -1.29 2.71 -4.44
CA LEU A 50 -1.08 2.76 -2.99
C LEU A 50 -2.38 3.15 -2.31
N VAL A 51 -2.76 2.40 -1.28
CA VAL A 51 -3.96 2.65 -0.49
C VAL A 51 -3.59 2.76 0.98
N ASP A 52 -3.85 3.93 1.56
CA ASP A 52 -3.89 4.10 3.02
C ASP A 52 -5.28 3.71 3.53
N ILE A 53 -5.36 2.56 4.15
CA ILE A 53 -6.61 2.03 4.70
C ILE A 53 -7.17 2.83 5.89
N TYR A 54 -6.34 3.64 6.57
CA TYR A 54 -6.75 4.43 7.72
C TYR A 54 -7.30 5.78 7.27
N SER A 55 -6.56 6.51 6.44
CA SER A 55 -7.02 7.80 5.89
C SER A 55 -7.97 7.64 4.70
N LYS A 56 -8.10 6.42 4.15
CA LYS A 56 -8.81 6.12 2.90
C LYS A 56 -8.24 6.86 1.68
N THR A 57 -7.00 7.31 1.76
CA THR A 57 -6.31 7.97 0.65
C THR A 57 -5.78 6.93 -0.33
N GLN A 58 -6.02 7.15 -1.62
CA GLN A 58 -5.47 6.38 -2.71
C GLN A 58 -4.51 7.22 -3.56
N MET A 59 -3.42 6.62 -4.00
CA MET A 59 -2.48 7.21 -4.94
C MET A 59 -2.29 6.27 -6.13
N PHE A 60 -2.38 6.83 -7.33
CA PHE A 60 -2.16 6.13 -8.58
C PHE A 60 -0.82 6.59 -9.15
N LEU A 61 0.16 5.69 -9.18
CA LEU A 61 1.49 5.98 -9.67
C LEU A 61 1.64 5.31 -11.05
N PRO A 62 1.52 6.07 -12.16
CA PRO A 62 1.75 5.51 -13.49
C PRO A 62 3.20 5.08 -13.61
N CYS A 63 3.40 3.88 -14.14
CA CYS A 63 4.67 3.17 -14.24
C CYS A 63 4.68 2.25 -15.46
N HIS A 64 5.81 1.61 -15.72
CA HIS A 64 5.93 0.60 -16.74
C HIS A 64 5.96 -0.79 -16.12
N LYS A 65 5.34 -1.76 -16.80
CA LYS A 65 5.32 -3.17 -16.37
C LYS A 65 6.74 -3.70 -16.14
N ASP A 66 7.71 -3.21 -16.91
CA ASP A 66 9.09 -3.68 -16.88
C ASP A 66 10.00 -2.83 -15.98
N ASP A 67 9.43 -1.88 -15.22
CA ASP A 67 10.18 -1.07 -14.25
C ASP A 67 10.89 -1.98 -13.24
N THR A 68 12.15 -1.64 -12.96
CA THR A 68 12.98 -2.36 -12.00
C THR A 68 12.54 -2.03 -10.56
N ALA A 69 13.11 -2.77 -9.60
CA ALA A 69 12.95 -2.45 -8.19
C ALA A 69 13.40 -1.02 -7.85
N MET A 70 14.47 -0.54 -8.50
CA MET A 70 15.01 0.81 -8.29
C MET A 70 14.09 1.88 -8.89
N ASP A 71 13.60 1.67 -10.10
CA ASP A 71 12.66 2.60 -10.75
C ASP A 71 11.39 2.75 -9.91
N THR A 72 10.87 1.62 -9.42
CA THR A 72 9.73 1.58 -8.50
C THR A 72 10.01 2.37 -7.23
N ALA A 73 11.19 2.20 -6.62
CA ALA A 73 11.59 2.92 -5.41
C ALA A 73 11.64 4.44 -5.64
N ILE A 74 12.20 4.86 -6.77
CA ILE A 74 12.25 6.27 -7.18
C ILE A 74 10.84 6.84 -7.37
N ILE A 75 9.95 6.10 -8.02
CA ILE A 75 8.55 6.50 -8.24
C ILE A 75 7.83 6.71 -6.90
N ILE A 76 7.95 5.77 -5.97
CA ILE A 76 7.34 5.86 -4.64
C ILE A 76 7.94 7.01 -3.83
N TRP A 77 9.26 7.18 -3.87
CA TRP A 77 9.93 8.27 -3.17
C TRP A 77 9.44 9.64 -3.66
N ASN A 78 9.48 9.85 -4.97
CA ASN A 78 9.20 11.13 -5.58
C ASN A 78 7.71 11.49 -5.57
N LYS A 79 6.82 10.51 -5.64
CA LYS A 79 5.37 10.77 -5.78
C LYS A 79 4.57 10.48 -4.51
N ALA A 80 4.90 9.41 -3.79
CA ALA A 80 4.12 8.99 -2.63
C ALA A 80 4.67 9.57 -1.31
N ILE A 81 5.96 9.38 -1.06
CA ILE A 81 6.60 9.82 0.19
C ILE A 81 6.67 11.35 0.25
N SER A 82 6.97 12.01 -0.86
CA SER A 82 6.96 13.48 -0.95
C SER A 82 5.59 14.10 -0.60
N HIS A 83 4.50 13.40 -0.94
CA HIS A 83 3.13 13.89 -0.75
C HIS A 83 2.55 13.51 0.62
N THR A 84 2.84 12.31 1.12
CA THR A 84 2.20 11.75 2.32
C THR A 84 3.12 11.61 3.54
N GLY A 85 4.41 11.86 3.36
CA GLY A 85 5.45 11.53 4.34
C GLY A 85 5.84 10.05 4.29
N LEU A 86 6.68 9.63 5.25
CA LEU A 86 7.11 8.24 5.34
C LEU A 86 5.98 7.33 5.85
N PHE A 87 5.81 6.19 5.19
CA PHE A 87 4.90 5.13 5.64
C PHE A 87 5.48 4.42 6.85
N GLN A 88 4.71 4.25 7.93
CA GLN A 88 5.19 3.49 9.10
C GLN A 88 5.29 1.99 8.80
N ASN A 89 4.25 1.45 8.15
CA ASN A 89 4.18 0.09 7.67
C ASN A 89 3.76 0.06 6.20
N ILE A 90 4.39 -0.81 5.43
CA ILE A 90 3.97 -1.09 4.06
C ILE A 90 3.58 -2.55 3.95
N ILE A 91 2.36 -2.80 3.46
CA ILE A 91 1.82 -4.11 3.19
C ILE A 91 1.86 -4.34 1.69
N ILE A 92 2.67 -5.32 1.31
CA ILE A 92 2.98 -5.62 -0.08
C ILE A 92 2.63 -7.08 -0.35
N ASP A 93 1.91 -7.32 -1.45
CA ASP A 93 1.80 -8.66 -2.02
C ASP A 93 3.15 -9.10 -2.55
N ARG A 94 3.43 -10.41 -2.58
CA ARG A 94 4.77 -10.99 -2.84
C ARG A 94 5.30 -10.72 -4.26
N ASP A 95 5.57 -9.47 -4.60
CA ASP A 95 6.21 -9.05 -5.84
C ASP A 95 7.73 -9.05 -5.63
N PRO A 96 8.50 -9.83 -6.43
CA PRO A 96 9.96 -9.84 -6.38
C PRO A 96 10.61 -8.45 -6.51
N LYS A 97 9.94 -7.51 -7.18
CA LYS A 97 10.41 -6.13 -7.33
C LYS A 97 10.50 -5.40 -5.99
N LEU A 98 9.68 -5.79 -5.01
CA LEU A 98 9.60 -5.19 -3.68
C LEU A 98 10.19 -6.04 -2.56
N THR A 99 10.47 -7.32 -2.81
CA THR A 99 11.16 -8.19 -1.85
C THR A 99 12.67 -8.22 -2.05
N SER A 100 13.22 -7.33 -2.88
CA SER A 100 14.66 -7.26 -3.13
C SER A 100 15.42 -6.69 -1.92
N GLU A 101 16.72 -6.98 -1.86
CA GLU A 101 17.63 -6.48 -0.82
C GLU A 101 17.60 -4.95 -0.72
N LEU A 102 17.39 -4.27 -1.86
CA LEU A 102 17.20 -2.82 -1.96
C LEU A 102 16.07 -2.31 -1.05
N TRP A 103 14.92 -2.98 -1.06
CA TRP A 103 13.77 -2.57 -0.26
C TRP A 103 13.99 -2.85 1.22
N THR A 104 14.59 -3.99 1.55
CA THR A 104 14.93 -4.32 2.94
C THR A 104 15.90 -3.28 3.51
N ASN A 105 16.93 -2.89 2.75
CA ASN A 105 17.89 -1.87 3.15
C ASN A 105 17.27 -0.47 3.24
N LEU A 106 16.40 -0.10 2.30
CA LEU A 106 15.62 1.16 2.36
C LEU A 106 14.77 1.24 3.62
N HIS A 107 14.02 0.18 3.92
CA HIS A 107 13.16 0.13 5.10
C HIS A 107 13.95 0.21 6.40
N ASN A 108 15.08 -0.50 6.48
CA ASN A 108 16.00 -0.42 7.61
C ASN A 108 16.57 0.99 7.81
N PHE A 109 16.95 1.66 6.71
CA PHE A 109 17.47 3.03 6.77
C PHE A 109 16.43 4.03 7.29
N PHE A 110 15.17 3.90 6.88
CA PHE A 110 14.09 4.79 7.31
C PHE A 110 13.41 4.40 8.62
N GLY A 111 13.78 3.26 9.23
CA GLY A 111 13.12 2.75 10.44
C GLY A 111 11.66 2.34 10.22
N THR A 112 11.30 1.98 9.00
CA THR A 112 9.94 1.59 8.60
C THR A 112 9.85 0.08 8.47
N LYS A 113 8.67 -0.51 8.69
CA LYS A 113 8.51 -1.98 8.64
C LYS A 113 7.84 -2.42 7.33
N LEU A 114 8.53 -3.29 6.61
CA LEU A 114 7.96 -4.03 5.50
C LEU A 114 7.22 -5.27 6.05
N SER A 115 5.92 -5.39 5.76
CA SER A 115 5.12 -6.56 6.12
C SER A 115 4.55 -7.20 4.86
N CYS A 116 4.80 -8.49 4.67
CA CYS A 116 4.13 -9.25 3.61
C CYS A 116 2.66 -9.49 4.02
N SER A 117 1.72 -9.37 3.07
CA SER A 117 0.27 -9.43 3.33
C SER A 117 -0.18 -10.68 4.11
N LEU A 118 0.52 -11.81 3.99
CA LEU A 118 0.20 -13.05 4.72
C LEU A 118 0.32 -12.97 6.25
N ALA A 119 1.08 -12.02 6.78
CA ALA A 119 1.29 -11.87 8.23
C ALA A 119 0.38 -10.81 8.88
N TYR A 120 -0.42 -10.09 8.07
CA TYR A 120 -1.19 -8.93 8.55
C TYR A 120 -2.66 -9.27 8.85
N HIS A 121 -3.28 -8.47 9.73
CA HIS A 121 -4.59 -8.74 10.32
C HIS A 121 -5.68 -9.04 9.26
N PRO A 122 -6.37 -10.19 9.31
CA PRO A 122 -7.29 -10.63 8.24
C PRO A 122 -8.40 -9.64 7.91
N GLN A 123 -8.94 -8.96 8.92
CA GLN A 123 -10.03 -7.99 8.73
C GLN A 123 -9.54 -6.72 8.00
N THR A 124 -8.29 -6.36 8.21
CA THR A 124 -7.68 -5.16 7.64
C THR A 124 -7.27 -5.42 6.20
N ASN A 125 -6.73 -6.61 5.93
CA ASN A 125 -6.47 -7.08 4.57
C ASN A 125 -7.75 -7.17 3.75
N ALA A 126 -8.84 -7.74 4.28
CA ALA A 126 -10.10 -7.87 3.53
C ALA A 126 -10.69 -6.51 3.09
N LEU A 127 -10.52 -5.46 3.89
CA LEU A 127 -10.94 -4.11 3.51
C LEU A 127 -10.05 -3.51 2.42
N ALA A 128 -8.73 -3.68 2.55
CA ALA A 128 -7.78 -3.20 1.56
C ALA A 128 -7.96 -3.90 0.22
N GLU A 129 -8.11 -5.23 0.23
CA GLU A 129 -8.32 -6.08 -0.94
C GLU A 129 -9.55 -5.63 -1.74
N ARG A 130 -10.70 -5.40 -1.06
CA ARG A 130 -11.91 -4.92 -1.74
C ARG A 130 -11.74 -3.54 -2.35
N MET A 131 -11.02 -2.65 -1.67
CA MET A 131 -10.74 -1.31 -2.19
C MET A 131 -9.83 -1.39 -3.41
N ILE A 132 -8.75 -2.16 -3.33
CA ILE A 132 -7.81 -2.38 -4.44
C ILE A 132 -8.51 -3.01 -5.65
N GLN A 133 -9.36 -4.02 -5.45
CA GLN A 133 -10.16 -4.63 -6.53
C GLN A 133 -11.05 -3.60 -7.23
N THR A 134 -11.74 -2.76 -6.44
CA THR A 134 -12.61 -1.71 -7.00
C THR A 134 -11.80 -0.71 -7.81
N LEU A 135 -10.62 -0.32 -7.31
CA LEU A 135 -9.72 0.61 -8.00
C LEU A 135 -9.11 0.02 -9.27
N GLU A 136 -8.74 -1.26 -9.24
CA GLU A 136 -8.25 -1.99 -10.40
C GLU A 136 -9.31 -2.05 -11.51
N ASP A 137 -10.53 -2.45 -11.16
CA ASP A 137 -11.65 -2.50 -12.10
C ASP A 137 -11.93 -1.12 -12.71
N MET A 138 -11.88 -0.06 -11.90
CA MET A 138 -12.04 1.31 -12.36
C MET A 138 -10.95 1.70 -13.37
N ILE A 139 -9.66 1.45 -13.06
CA ILE A 139 -8.55 1.76 -13.96
C ILE A 139 -8.71 0.99 -15.27
N ARG A 140 -9.00 -0.30 -15.22
CA ARG A 140 -9.15 -1.14 -16.42
C ARG A 140 -10.28 -0.64 -17.31
N ARG A 141 -11.43 -0.28 -16.73
CA ARG A 141 -12.57 0.27 -17.48
C ARG A 141 -12.25 1.63 -18.07
N PHE A 142 -11.62 2.51 -17.30
CA PHE A 142 -11.20 3.83 -17.77
C PHE A 142 -10.24 3.71 -18.96
N CYS A 143 -9.22 2.86 -18.85
CA CYS A 143 -8.25 2.64 -19.92
C CYS A 143 -8.85 1.94 -21.15
N ALA A 144 -9.84 1.06 -20.98
CA ALA A 144 -10.45 0.33 -22.09
C ALA A 144 -11.51 1.15 -22.85
N TYR A 145 -12.27 2.00 -22.15
CA TYR A 145 -13.45 2.67 -22.71
C TYR A 145 -13.35 4.20 -22.75
N GLY A 146 -12.34 4.80 -22.13
CA GLY A 146 -12.12 6.26 -22.13
C GLY A 146 -13.23 7.07 -21.45
N LEU A 147 -13.95 6.47 -20.49
CA LEU A 147 -15.05 7.10 -19.75
C LEU A 147 -14.57 8.17 -18.77
#